data_AF-A0A0C9W8X3-F1
#
_entry.id   AF-A0A0C9W8X3-F1
#
_cell.length_a   1.000
_cell.length_b   1.000
_cell.length_c   1.000
_cell.angle_alpha   90.00
_cell.angle_beta   90.00
_cell.angle_gamma   90.00
#
_symmetry.space_group_name_H-M   'P 1'
#
loop_
_entity.id
_entity.type
_entity.pdbx_description
1 polymer ?
#
loop_
_entity_poly.entity_id
_entity_poly.type
_entity_poly.pdbx_seq_one_letter_code
_entity_poly.pdbx_strand_id
1 'polypeptide(L)'
;MAKPPAPSSCLPNPSWRRLVEKIEDWVFKGREGLILLYILRQFTRFIILNRSLPVMSTASSSSIRYTIRQQWNGFDASDANVLYHETPWVITTPNAHHIPRLFHWEDEDVQAHADGRFGYIDLFQWPQMIDVQYPWSVTVPRPSIYTSTQPLHWAFFTPKYEDFAPIPNSNLAVGFLVQDKLAKLQILFNFALKRNRQFNQKLPHLDANASRGASSMQSTRLCFNHLQRFPLTWHNLVASVAESQRSTLECYTIMDYFEHVQPHVLKPTLPYPDVNQFWIGGFTTEHHITDKMFAAGVPVWLVRRNELVPPTSITVRHFENKAEQPSVMLSHFVDPQNRFAKPFPLRWRGPGGTAQQVKVREYNFIQDLETFQDTHESEAGPAKSCGDKRGGQSKPYQQSSRKVAATDANPAGREHNKWVDTDVSKMPPRIESWSSALSCARHDNTMLKDPRMPSGYRFPEPALFAHVLSADSLKQYLANWVVLHPFWLGQVTSNPVGQSPGPKLWCAFLNSSPGDAAPGPSTEGLTRSAAEKVAAWEMFGGSLSNNITGATWAGDDGVDISFRGMFTRVANLGEPSLPFIHALLWELSELHFHYDLLTLDRFINAAM
;
A
#
# COMPACT_ATOMS: atom_id res chain seq x y z
N MET A 1 -35.03 18.66 -63.22
CA MET A 1 -34.22 17.73 -62.40
C MET A 1 -33.73 18.46 -61.17
N ALA A 2 -33.77 17.79 -60.02
CA ALA A 2 -33.95 18.33 -58.68
C ALA A 2 -32.79 19.21 -58.14
N LYS A 3 -33.16 20.31 -57.48
CA LYS A 3 -32.34 21.02 -56.49
C LYS A 3 -32.23 20.14 -55.23
N PRO A 4 -31.04 20.00 -54.61
CA PRO A 4 -30.93 19.32 -53.32
C PRO A 4 -31.60 20.15 -52.21
N PRO A 5 -32.21 19.52 -51.19
CA PRO A 5 -32.86 20.22 -50.11
C PRO A 5 -31.84 20.85 -49.15
N ALA A 6 -32.15 22.04 -48.67
CA ALA A 6 -31.44 22.68 -47.57
C ALA A 6 -31.58 21.83 -46.29
N PRO A 7 -30.53 21.72 -45.45
CA PRO A 7 -30.62 21.00 -44.20
C PRO A 7 -31.55 21.73 -43.22
N SER A 8 -32.59 21.02 -42.84
CA SER A 8 -33.55 21.35 -41.78
C SER A 8 -32.84 21.68 -40.47
N SER A 9 -33.20 22.81 -39.91
CA SER A 9 -32.89 23.27 -38.56
C SER A 9 -33.45 22.31 -37.50
N CYS A 10 -32.57 21.63 -36.77
CA CYS A 10 -32.87 21.13 -35.43
C CYS A 10 -32.22 22.07 -34.42
N LEU A 11 -33.00 23.04 -33.93
CA LEU A 11 -32.61 23.93 -32.83
C LEU A 11 -32.55 23.14 -31.51
N PRO A 12 -31.58 23.38 -30.61
CA PRO A 12 -31.55 22.77 -29.29
C PRO A 12 -32.61 23.39 -28.35
N ASN A 13 -33.18 22.50 -27.55
CA ASN A 13 -34.16 22.67 -26.48
C ASN A 13 -34.10 24.02 -25.70
N PRO A 14 -35.23 24.74 -25.47
CA PRO A 14 -35.29 26.00 -24.72
C PRO A 14 -34.84 25.93 -23.25
N SER A 15 -34.60 24.72 -22.72
CA SER A 15 -33.94 24.54 -21.42
C SER A 15 -32.46 24.95 -21.42
N TRP A 16 -31.78 24.90 -22.57
CA TRP A 16 -30.35 25.24 -22.69
C TRP A 16 -30.07 26.74 -22.61
N ARG A 17 -30.93 27.59 -23.20
CA ARG A 17 -30.77 29.05 -23.10
C ARG A 17 -30.91 29.55 -21.66
N ARG A 18 -31.85 28.98 -20.89
CA ARG A 18 -32.01 29.28 -19.45
C ARG A 18 -30.83 28.80 -18.60
N LEU A 19 -30.12 27.76 -19.03
CA LEU A 19 -28.92 27.28 -18.34
C LEU A 19 -27.72 28.23 -18.60
N VAL A 20 -27.57 28.69 -19.84
CA VAL A 20 -26.50 29.63 -20.25
C VAL A 20 -26.71 31.01 -19.63
N GLU A 21 -27.94 31.55 -19.63
CA GLU A 21 -28.25 32.82 -18.98
C GLU A 21 -28.04 32.78 -17.45
N LYS A 22 -28.27 31.61 -16.81
CA LYS A 22 -27.95 31.41 -15.39
C LYS A 22 -26.45 31.31 -15.11
N ILE A 23 -25.67 30.76 -16.05
CA ILE A 23 -24.21 30.66 -15.93
C ILE A 23 -23.57 32.04 -16.12
N GLU A 24 -24.08 32.87 -17.02
CA GLU A 24 -23.59 34.25 -17.20
C GLU A 24 -23.87 35.13 -15.96
N ASP A 25 -25.03 34.99 -15.32
CA ASP A 25 -25.36 35.72 -14.08
C ASP A 25 -24.54 35.24 -12.87
N TRP A 26 -24.08 33.98 -12.88
CA TRP A 26 -23.19 33.39 -11.86
C TRP A 26 -21.73 33.84 -12.02
N VAL A 27 -21.27 34.01 -13.26
CA VAL A 27 -19.89 34.43 -13.58
C VAL A 27 -19.64 35.90 -13.23
N PHE A 28 -20.66 36.77 -13.30
CA PHE A 28 -20.53 38.20 -13.01
C PHE A 28 -20.64 38.58 -11.52
N LYS A 29 -21.08 37.68 -10.65
CA LYS A 29 -21.12 37.90 -9.18
C LYS A 29 -20.07 37.04 -8.50
N GLY A 30 -18.84 37.51 -8.58
CA GLY A 30 -17.64 36.76 -8.21
C GLY A 30 -17.68 36.07 -6.85
N ARG A 31 -17.33 34.78 -6.87
CA ARG A 31 -16.38 34.08 -5.98
C ARG A 31 -16.17 32.66 -6.56
N GLU A 32 -14.92 32.22 -6.55
CA GLU A 32 -14.41 30.85 -6.79
C GLU A 32 -14.06 30.43 -8.24
N GLY A 33 -12.77 30.54 -8.58
CA GLY A 33 -12.17 30.08 -9.85
C GLY A 33 -12.01 28.57 -10.01
N LEU A 34 -12.35 27.76 -9.01
CA LEU A 34 -12.22 26.29 -9.05
C LEU A 34 -13.33 25.61 -9.86
N ILE A 35 -14.53 26.20 -9.90
CA ILE A 35 -15.67 25.67 -10.67
C ILE A 35 -15.48 25.93 -12.17
N LEU A 36 -14.83 27.03 -12.55
CA LEU A 36 -14.52 27.35 -13.94
C LEU A 36 -13.57 26.32 -14.58
N LEU A 37 -12.56 25.88 -13.83
CA LEU A 37 -11.63 24.83 -14.25
C LEU A 37 -12.32 23.47 -14.40
N TYR A 38 -13.27 23.15 -13.53
CA TYR A 38 -14.05 21.91 -13.62
C TYR A 38 -14.98 21.91 -14.85
N ILE A 39 -15.69 23.02 -15.10
CA ILE A 39 -16.62 23.14 -16.23
C ILE A 39 -15.88 23.19 -17.58
N LEU A 40 -14.75 23.91 -17.66
CA LEU A 40 -13.90 23.91 -18.87
C LEU A 40 -13.34 22.52 -19.17
N ARG A 41 -12.97 21.74 -18.14
CA ARG A 41 -12.47 20.37 -18.32
C ARG A 41 -13.56 19.41 -18.84
N GLN A 42 -14.82 19.63 -18.46
CA GLN A 42 -15.95 18.84 -18.98
C GLN A 42 -16.38 19.28 -20.39
N PHE A 43 -16.29 20.58 -20.72
CA PHE A 43 -16.55 21.07 -22.08
C PHE A 43 -15.53 20.56 -23.10
N THR A 44 -14.25 20.47 -22.72
CA THR A 44 -13.20 19.87 -23.57
C THR A 44 -13.45 18.38 -23.81
N ARG A 45 -13.99 17.65 -22.82
CA ARG A 45 -14.38 16.23 -22.97
C ARG A 45 -15.56 16.05 -23.94
N PHE A 46 -16.54 16.95 -23.92
CA PHE A 46 -17.70 16.87 -24.82
C PHE A 46 -17.36 17.15 -26.29
N ILE A 47 -16.38 18.03 -26.56
CA ILE A 47 -15.90 18.30 -27.93
C ILE A 47 -15.08 17.13 -28.49
N ILE A 48 -14.36 16.39 -27.64
CA ILE A 48 -13.55 15.23 -28.05
C ILE A 48 -14.42 14.00 -28.36
N LEU A 49 -15.54 13.83 -27.66
CA LEU A 49 -16.44 12.67 -27.82
C LEU A 49 -17.38 12.75 -29.03
N ASN A 50 -17.58 13.92 -29.67
CA ASN A 50 -18.57 14.10 -30.74
C ASN A 50 -17.99 14.44 -32.13
N ARG A 51 -16.68 14.27 -32.37
CA ARG A 51 -16.13 14.28 -33.73
C ARG A 51 -16.06 12.87 -34.32
N SER A 52 -17.21 12.36 -34.74
CA SER A 52 -17.27 11.27 -35.71
C SER A 52 -16.93 11.85 -37.09
N LEU A 53 -15.73 11.59 -37.59
CA LEU A 53 -15.40 11.74 -39.02
C LEU A 53 -15.26 10.35 -39.64
N PRO A 54 -15.71 10.16 -40.89
CA PRO A 54 -15.88 8.84 -41.49
C PRO A 54 -14.52 8.18 -41.76
N VAL A 55 -14.50 6.87 -41.51
CA VAL A 55 -13.43 5.95 -41.90
C VAL A 55 -13.26 6.00 -43.41
N MET A 56 -12.17 6.60 -43.89
CA MET A 56 -11.61 6.29 -45.20
C MET A 56 -10.34 5.47 -45.01
N SER A 57 -10.47 4.18 -45.31
CA SER A 57 -9.37 3.30 -45.63
C SER A 57 -8.62 3.86 -46.84
N THR A 58 -7.37 4.27 -46.63
CA THR A 58 -6.30 4.10 -47.61
C THR A 58 -5.00 3.87 -46.86
N ALA A 59 -4.50 2.65 -46.91
CA ALA A 59 -3.10 2.36 -46.67
C ALA A 59 -2.27 3.18 -47.69
N SER A 60 -1.48 4.13 -47.19
CA SER A 60 -0.39 4.72 -47.97
C SER A 60 0.86 4.71 -47.12
N SER A 61 1.83 3.90 -47.54
CA SER A 61 3.22 3.92 -47.11
C SER A 61 3.70 5.37 -46.96
N SER A 62 3.92 5.82 -45.73
CA SER A 62 4.45 7.16 -45.45
C SER A 62 5.95 7.17 -45.75
N SER A 63 6.31 7.88 -46.83
CA SER A 63 7.68 8.20 -47.22
C SER A 63 8.42 8.86 -46.05
N ILE A 64 9.62 8.34 -45.73
CA ILE A 64 10.42 8.74 -44.58
C ILE A 64 10.72 10.25 -44.64
N ARG A 65 10.23 11.00 -43.65
CA ARG A 65 10.38 12.47 -43.52
C ARG A 65 11.71 12.91 -42.91
N TYR A 66 12.58 12.01 -42.46
CA TYR A 66 13.79 12.37 -41.69
C TYR A 66 15.07 12.08 -42.48
N THR A 67 16.09 12.93 -42.32
CA THR A 67 17.39 12.75 -43.00
C THR A 67 18.26 11.79 -42.19
N ILE A 68 18.61 10.64 -42.77
CA ILE A 68 19.56 9.68 -42.18
C ILE A 68 20.99 10.09 -42.57
N ARG A 69 21.88 10.31 -41.59
CA ARG A 69 23.30 10.61 -41.85
C ARG A 69 24.20 9.55 -41.22
N GLN A 70 25.14 9.01 -42.00
CA GLN A 70 25.96 7.84 -41.62
C GLN A 70 27.30 8.17 -40.91
N GLN A 71 27.81 9.41 -40.94
CA GLN A 71 29.10 9.78 -40.33
C GLN A 71 29.08 11.20 -39.76
N TRP A 72 29.45 11.41 -38.48
CA TRP A 72 29.63 12.76 -37.88
C TRP A 72 30.56 12.79 -36.65
N ASN A 73 31.26 13.93 -36.47
CA ASN A 73 32.02 14.31 -35.27
C ASN A 73 31.16 15.26 -34.44
N GLY A 74 30.68 14.80 -33.27
CA GLY A 74 29.83 15.58 -32.37
C GLY A 74 28.37 15.15 -32.47
N PHE A 75 27.95 14.30 -31.54
CA PHE A 75 26.60 13.79 -31.38
C PHE A 75 26.04 14.41 -30.10
N ASP A 76 24.94 15.14 -30.17
CA ASP A 76 24.35 15.82 -29.01
C ASP A 76 23.07 15.14 -28.50
N ALA A 77 22.48 15.67 -27.43
CA ALA A 77 21.30 15.11 -26.80
C ALA A 77 19.99 15.33 -27.59
N SER A 78 20.00 16.21 -28.61
CA SER A 78 18.86 16.47 -29.49
C SER A 78 18.88 15.60 -30.76
N ASP A 79 20.04 15.04 -31.11
CA ASP A 79 20.17 14.02 -32.15
C ASP A 79 19.53 12.68 -31.75
N ALA A 80 19.22 11.86 -32.75
CA ALA A 80 18.55 10.58 -32.58
C ALA A 80 19.45 9.44 -33.04
N ASN A 81 20.04 8.71 -32.08
CA ASN A 81 20.72 7.46 -32.36
C ASN A 81 19.68 6.44 -32.83
N VAL A 82 18.53 6.43 -32.17
CA VAL A 82 17.32 5.73 -32.62
C VAL A 82 16.13 6.68 -32.60
N LEU A 83 15.31 6.61 -33.63
CA LEU A 83 14.01 7.29 -33.73
C LEU A 83 12.90 6.26 -33.94
N TYR A 84 11.80 6.42 -33.21
CA TYR A 84 10.55 5.70 -33.41
C TYR A 84 9.41 6.72 -33.59
N HIS A 85 8.54 6.46 -34.56
CA HIS A 85 7.42 7.34 -34.91
C HIS A 85 6.10 6.61 -34.69
N GLU A 86 5.31 7.08 -33.73
CA GLU A 86 3.99 6.56 -33.39
C GLU A 86 3.02 7.73 -33.31
N THR A 87 2.23 7.95 -34.36
CA THR A 87 1.38 9.15 -34.49
C THR A 87 0.48 9.31 -33.25
N PRO A 88 0.45 10.49 -32.59
CA PRO A 88 1.03 11.79 -32.98
C PRO A 88 2.46 12.06 -32.44
N TRP A 89 3.10 11.07 -31.85
CA TRP A 89 4.37 11.15 -31.12
C TRP A 89 5.58 10.73 -31.95
N VAL A 90 6.71 11.35 -31.62
CA VAL A 90 8.04 11.01 -32.10
C VAL A 90 8.91 10.82 -30.86
N ILE A 91 9.50 9.64 -30.73
CA ILE A 91 10.38 9.28 -29.62
C ILE A 91 11.78 9.13 -30.17
N THR A 92 12.72 9.86 -29.59
CA THR A 92 14.13 9.84 -29.99
C THR A 92 15.00 9.57 -28.78
N THR A 93 16.07 8.80 -28.96
CA THR A 93 17.11 8.66 -27.94
C THR A 93 18.47 9.05 -28.51
N PRO A 94 19.25 9.85 -27.78
CA PRO A 94 20.61 10.19 -28.20
C PRO A 94 21.62 9.09 -27.85
N ASN A 95 21.39 8.30 -26.80
CA ASN A 95 22.42 7.41 -26.25
C ASN A 95 21.99 5.95 -26.08
N ALA A 96 20.72 5.59 -26.24
CA ALA A 96 20.26 4.20 -26.22
C ALA A 96 20.22 3.58 -27.62
N HIS A 97 20.20 2.25 -27.68
CA HIS A 97 20.16 1.46 -28.93
C HIS A 97 18.77 0.90 -29.28
N HIS A 98 17.74 1.25 -28.50
CA HIS A 98 16.35 0.79 -28.67
C HIS A 98 15.39 1.86 -28.15
N ILE A 99 14.12 1.76 -28.54
CA ILE A 99 13.03 2.57 -28.00
C ILE A 99 12.05 1.66 -27.24
N PRO A 100 11.96 1.76 -25.90
CA PRO A 100 10.93 1.10 -25.13
C PRO A 100 9.55 1.67 -25.46
N ARG A 101 8.49 0.87 -25.35
CA ARG A 101 7.11 1.38 -25.43
C ARG A 101 6.77 2.23 -24.21
N LEU A 102 6.15 3.38 -24.44
CA LEU A 102 5.69 4.31 -23.39
C LEU A 102 4.22 4.06 -23.04
N PHE A 103 3.91 3.89 -21.75
CA PHE A 103 2.57 3.64 -21.21
C PHE A 103 2.08 4.77 -20.28
N HIS A 104 2.13 6.00 -20.77
CA HIS A 104 1.90 7.17 -19.90
C HIS A 104 0.49 7.79 -20.03
N TRP A 105 -0.14 7.65 -21.19
CA TRP A 105 -1.39 8.32 -21.53
C TRP A 105 -2.65 7.50 -21.27
N GLU A 106 -2.47 6.25 -20.89
CA GLU A 106 -3.56 5.31 -20.61
C GLU A 106 -4.00 5.48 -19.14
N ASP A 107 -5.31 5.40 -18.88
CA ASP A 107 -5.85 5.40 -17.52
C ASP A 107 -5.61 4.00 -16.93
N GLU A 108 -4.46 3.83 -16.30
CA GLU A 108 -4.01 2.54 -15.81
C GLU A 108 -4.34 2.33 -14.32
N ASP A 109 -4.63 1.07 -13.99
CA ASP A 109 -4.91 0.64 -12.64
C ASP A 109 -3.59 0.33 -11.91
N VAL A 110 -3.32 1.05 -10.81
CA VAL A 110 -2.31 0.62 -9.84
C VAL A 110 -2.91 -0.52 -9.04
N GLN A 111 -2.85 -1.71 -9.63
CA GLN A 111 -3.32 -2.97 -9.07
C GLN A 111 -2.25 -4.03 -9.33
N ALA A 112 -1.92 -4.81 -8.30
CA ALA A 112 -0.95 -5.89 -8.48
C ALA A 112 -1.54 -7.01 -9.36
N HIS A 113 -0.69 -7.60 -10.21
CA HIS A 113 -1.00 -8.74 -11.06
C HIS A 113 -0.56 -10.06 -10.40
N ALA A 114 -0.64 -11.17 -11.13
CA ALA A 114 -0.36 -12.51 -10.60
C ALA A 114 1.06 -12.70 -10.01
N ASP A 115 2.02 -11.83 -10.35
CA ASP A 115 3.38 -11.81 -9.81
C ASP A 115 3.56 -10.82 -8.64
N GLY A 116 2.49 -10.15 -8.21
CA GLY A 116 2.50 -9.14 -7.14
C GLY A 116 2.97 -7.75 -7.57
N ARG A 117 3.25 -7.55 -8.87
CA ARG A 117 3.77 -6.30 -9.45
C ARG A 117 2.72 -5.55 -10.24
N PHE A 118 3.02 -4.33 -10.68
CA PHE A 118 2.05 -3.42 -11.31
C PHE A 118 2.11 -3.41 -12.84
N GLY A 119 2.68 -4.45 -13.47
CA GLY A 119 2.67 -4.57 -14.93
C GLY A 119 3.44 -3.43 -15.60
N TYR A 120 2.82 -2.79 -16.61
CA TYR A 120 3.48 -1.76 -17.43
C TYR A 120 3.82 -0.47 -16.68
N ILE A 121 3.11 -0.19 -15.59
CA ILE A 121 3.28 1.02 -14.78
C ILE A 121 4.22 0.80 -13.59
N ASP A 122 4.77 -0.42 -13.44
CA ASP A 122 5.78 -0.70 -12.44
C ASP A 122 7.12 -0.07 -12.85
N LEU A 123 7.43 1.07 -12.23
CA LEU A 123 8.68 1.80 -12.44
C LEU A 123 9.94 1.00 -12.07
N PHE A 124 9.80 -0.12 -11.36
CA PHE A 124 10.90 -1.03 -11.02
C PHE A 124 11.12 -2.12 -12.08
N GLN A 125 10.29 -2.19 -13.13
CA GLN A 125 10.43 -3.17 -14.23
C GLN A 125 10.63 -2.51 -15.59
N TRP A 126 10.07 -1.31 -15.79
CA TRP A 126 10.02 -0.68 -17.11
C TRP A 126 10.22 0.83 -17.05
N PRO A 127 10.90 1.46 -18.04
CA PRO A 127 11.15 2.89 -18.03
C PRO A 127 9.85 3.70 -18.03
N GLN A 128 9.76 4.67 -17.14
CA GLN A 128 8.63 5.60 -17.00
C GLN A 128 9.05 7.02 -17.37
N MET A 129 8.09 7.94 -17.37
CA MET A 129 8.41 9.36 -17.39
C MET A 129 9.25 9.75 -16.17
N ILE A 130 10.29 10.55 -16.42
CA ILE A 130 11.13 11.11 -15.38
C ILE A 130 10.30 12.09 -14.56
N ASP A 131 10.22 11.82 -13.26
CA ASP A 131 9.63 12.72 -12.28
C ASP A 131 10.75 13.43 -11.51
N VAL A 132 10.69 14.76 -11.47
CA VAL A 132 11.68 15.59 -10.77
C VAL A 132 11.67 15.40 -9.25
N GLN A 133 10.57 14.90 -8.68
CA GLN A 133 10.47 14.53 -7.26
C GLN A 133 11.17 13.21 -6.94
N TYR A 134 11.23 12.31 -7.92
CA TYR A 134 11.83 10.97 -7.82
C TYR A 134 12.88 10.73 -8.92
N PRO A 135 13.90 11.61 -9.06
CA PRO A 135 14.80 11.60 -10.19
C PRO A 135 15.68 10.34 -10.25
N TRP A 136 15.81 9.62 -9.13
CA TRP A 136 16.50 8.34 -9.05
C TRP A 136 15.79 7.18 -9.73
N SER A 137 14.51 7.32 -10.13
CA SER A 137 13.79 6.25 -10.84
C SER A 137 14.50 5.78 -12.12
N VAL A 138 15.35 6.63 -12.71
CA VAL A 138 16.11 6.30 -13.92
C VAL A 138 17.23 5.29 -13.69
N THR A 139 17.70 5.14 -12.44
CA THR A 139 18.82 4.25 -12.07
C THR A 139 18.35 2.86 -11.61
N VAL A 140 17.08 2.53 -11.81
CA VAL A 140 16.57 1.18 -11.56
C VAL A 140 17.43 0.18 -12.36
N PRO A 141 17.89 -0.92 -11.72
CA PRO A 141 18.59 -2.00 -12.41
C PRO A 141 17.73 -2.64 -13.50
N ARG A 142 18.29 -2.86 -14.69
CA ARG A 142 17.59 -3.54 -15.78
C ARG A 142 17.50 -5.06 -15.50
N PRO A 143 16.28 -5.65 -15.47
CA PRO A 143 16.11 -7.06 -15.07
C PRO A 143 16.91 -8.07 -15.90
N SER A 144 17.00 -7.86 -17.21
CA SER A 144 17.57 -8.83 -18.17
C SER A 144 19.08 -9.02 -18.08
N ILE A 145 19.79 -8.19 -17.32
CA ILE A 145 21.26 -8.19 -17.25
C ILE A 145 21.78 -9.10 -16.14
N TYR A 146 20.97 -9.35 -15.11
CA TYR A 146 21.45 -10.04 -13.91
C TYR A 146 21.21 -11.54 -13.97
N THR A 147 22.26 -12.31 -13.68
CA THR A 147 22.21 -13.77 -13.58
C THR A 147 22.06 -14.22 -12.14
N SER A 148 21.62 -15.45 -11.90
CA SER A 148 21.30 -15.99 -10.56
C SER A 148 22.45 -15.98 -9.55
N THR A 149 23.69 -15.77 -10.01
CA THR A 149 24.89 -15.61 -9.17
C THR A 149 24.98 -14.22 -8.53
N GLN A 150 24.28 -13.22 -9.09
CA GLN A 150 24.33 -11.83 -8.63
C GLN A 150 23.16 -11.54 -7.67
N PRO A 151 23.36 -10.77 -6.59
CA PRO A 151 22.29 -10.43 -5.64
C PRO A 151 21.09 -9.77 -6.30
N LEU A 152 21.31 -8.85 -7.25
CA LEU A 152 20.27 -8.09 -7.94
C LEU A 152 19.34 -8.96 -8.81
N HIS A 153 19.76 -10.16 -9.21
CA HIS A 153 18.85 -11.09 -9.91
C HIS A 153 17.62 -11.43 -9.06
N TRP A 154 17.81 -11.55 -7.74
CA TRP A 154 16.74 -11.87 -6.81
C TRP A 154 15.76 -10.72 -6.58
N ALA A 155 16.08 -9.52 -7.09
CA ALA A 155 15.14 -8.40 -7.13
C ALA A 155 14.04 -8.57 -8.18
N PHE A 156 14.16 -9.57 -9.06
CA PHE A 156 13.23 -9.87 -10.16
C PHE A 156 12.68 -11.30 -10.11
N PHE A 157 12.95 -12.03 -9.03
CA PHE A 157 12.41 -13.38 -8.79
C PHE A 157 10.89 -13.32 -8.60
N THR A 158 10.15 -14.19 -9.28
CA THR A 158 8.71 -14.37 -9.06
C THR A 158 8.46 -15.72 -8.38
N PRO A 159 7.88 -15.75 -7.18
CA PRO A 159 7.61 -17.00 -6.48
C PRO A 159 6.55 -17.81 -7.22
N LYS A 160 6.70 -19.13 -7.15
CA LYS A 160 5.70 -20.11 -7.61
C LYS A 160 5.05 -20.79 -6.42
N TYR A 161 3.92 -21.44 -6.65
CA TYR A 161 3.20 -22.12 -5.57
C TYR A 161 4.04 -23.24 -4.91
N GLU A 162 4.99 -23.84 -5.64
CA GLU A 162 5.98 -24.78 -5.09
C GLU A 162 6.95 -24.15 -4.07
N ASP A 163 7.09 -22.82 -4.08
CA ASP A 163 7.90 -22.06 -3.12
C ASP A 163 7.11 -21.71 -1.84
N PHE A 164 5.85 -22.16 -1.72
CA PHE A 164 5.00 -21.96 -0.55
C PHE A 164 5.10 -23.13 0.43
N ALA A 165 5.53 -22.85 1.66
CA ALA A 165 5.65 -23.82 2.74
C ALA A 165 4.55 -23.57 3.81
N PRO A 166 3.44 -24.33 3.80
CA PRO A 166 2.39 -24.20 4.81
C PRO A 166 2.91 -24.39 6.24
N ILE A 167 2.26 -23.76 7.22
CA ILE A 167 2.58 -24.01 8.63
C ILE A 167 2.26 -25.48 8.96
N PRO A 168 3.19 -26.25 9.54
CA PRO A 168 2.92 -27.62 9.94
C PRO A 168 1.86 -27.64 11.06
N ASN A 169 0.99 -28.65 11.06
CA ASN A 169 -0.05 -28.85 12.07
C ASN A 169 -0.98 -27.64 12.26
N SER A 170 -1.24 -26.90 11.17
CA SER A 170 -2.19 -25.78 11.17
C SER A 170 -3.22 -26.00 10.07
N ASN A 171 -4.48 -25.68 10.37
CA ASN A 171 -5.57 -25.65 9.40
C ASN A 171 -5.65 -24.33 8.63
N LEU A 172 -4.77 -23.37 8.93
CA LEU A 172 -4.70 -22.15 8.14
C LEU A 172 -4.17 -22.45 6.73
N ALA A 173 -4.74 -21.78 5.73
CA ALA A 173 -4.21 -21.71 4.37
C ALA A 173 -3.08 -20.65 4.27
N VAL A 174 -2.16 -20.67 5.25
CA VAL A 174 -1.03 -19.74 5.33
C VAL A 174 0.29 -20.49 5.49
N GLY A 175 1.38 -19.81 5.13
CA GLY A 175 2.70 -20.41 5.11
C GLY A 175 3.80 -19.37 4.90
N PHE A 176 5.02 -19.88 4.79
CA PHE A 176 6.21 -19.10 4.56
C PHE A 176 6.74 -19.34 3.15
N LEU A 177 7.62 -18.46 2.71
CA LEU A 177 8.45 -18.74 1.55
C LEU A 177 9.45 -19.84 1.94
N VAL A 178 9.64 -20.85 1.08
CA VAL A 178 10.61 -21.92 1.34
C VAL A 178 12.00 -21.35 1.65
N GLN A 179 12.70 -22.00 2.57
CA GLN A 179 13.94 -21.47 3.14
C GLN A 179 15.04 -21.19 2.09
N ASP A 180 15.11 -21.99 1.03
CA ASP A 180 16.04 -21.75 -0.10
C ASP A 180 15.80 -20.37 -0.72
N LYS A 181 14.56 -20.06 -1.13
CA LYS A 181 14.23 -18.78 -1.75
C LYS A 181 14.34 -17.62 -0.78
N LEU A 182 13.93 -17.82 0.47
CA LEU A 182 14.09 -16.81 1.53
C LEU A 182 15.57 -16.45 1.74
N ALA A 183 16.47 -17.45 1.75
CA ALA A 183 17.91 -17.21 1.86
C ALA A 183 18.47 -16.41 0.67
N LYS A 184 17.88 -16.56 -0.52
CA LYS A 184 18.27 -15.78 -1.69
C LYS A 184 17.79 -14.33 -1.62
N LEU A 185 16.57 -14.09 -1.13
CA LEU A 185 16.10 -12.73 -0.81
C LEU A 185 16.91 -12.09 0.32
N GLN A 186 17.38 -12.89 1.29
CA GLN A 186 18.31 -12.41 2.33
C GLN A 186 19.64 -11.94 1.73
N ILE A 187 20.16 -12.59 0.68
CA ILE A 187 21.35 -12.15 -0.04
C ILE A 187 21.13 -10.77 -0.67
N LEU A 188 19.98 -10.57 -1.33
CA LEU A 188 19.58 -9.27 -1.88
C LEU A 188 19.48 -8.20 -0.78
N PHE A 189 18.81 -8.50 0.33
CA PHE A 189 18.68 -7.60 1.47
C PHE A 189 20.05 -7.20 2.04
N ASN A 190 20.94 -8.19 2.27
CA ASN A 190 22.27 -7.95 2.81
C ASN A 190 23.14 -7.13 1.84
N PHE A 191 22.95 -7.32 0.53
CA PHE A 191 23.61 -6.52 -0.50
C PHE A 191 23.22 -5.04 -0.40
N ALA A 192 21.92 -4.74 -0.32
CA ALA A 192 21.43 -3.38 -0.13
C ALA A 192 21.87 -2.78 1.21
N LEU A 193 21.84 -3.56 2.30
CA LEU A 193 22.30 -3.11 3.62
C LEU A 193 23.79 -2.75 3.61
N LYS A 194 24.63 -3.56 2.95
CA LYS A 194 26.07 -3.27 2.80
C LYS A 194 26.27 -1.99 1.99
N ARG A 195 25.54 -1.84 0.88
CA ARG A 195 25.58 -0.65 0.02
C ARG A 195 25.18 0.61 0.79
N ASN A 196 24.12 0.55 1.60
CA ASN A 196 23.64 1.67 2.43
C ASN A 196 24.68 2.09 3.48
N ARG A 197 25.37 1.13 4.10
CA ARG A 197 26.48 1.45 5.02
C ARG A 197 27.61 2.19 4.31
N GLN A 198 27.97 1.76 3.10
CA GLN A 198 29.03 2.42 2.31
C GLN A 198 28.61 3.81 1.85
N PHE A 199 27.36 3.97 1.42
CA PHE A 199 26.77 5.25 1.02
C PHE A 199 26.84 6.26 2.19
N ASN A 200 26.38 5.84 3.38
CA ASN A 200 26.39 6.69 4.57
C ASN A 200 27.80 7.07 5.05
N GLN A 201 28.80 6.21 4.82
CA GLN A 201 30.20 6.53 5.15
C GLN A 201 30.81 7.60 4.22
N LYS A 202 30.40 7.63 2.95
CA LYS A 202 30.94 8.56 1.95
C LYS A 202 30.32 9.97 2.02
N LEU A 203 29.21 10.13 2.73
CA LEU A 203 28.43 11.38 2.78
C LEU A 203 28.42 11.99 4.19
N PRO A 204 29.50 12.67 4.61
CA PRO A 204 29.53 13.34 5.92
C PRO A 204 28.70 14.65 6.01
N HIS A 205 28.10 15.15 4.91
CA HIS A 205 27.55 16.53 4.87
C HIS A 205 26.23 16.74 4.07
N LEU A 206 25.39 15.72 3.87
CA LEU A 206 24.09 15.91 3.20
C LEU A 206 22.96 15.25 4.00
N ASP A 207 22.49 15.94 5.05
CA ASP A 207 21.48 15.43 5.98
C ASP A 207 20.22 14.92 5.25
N ALA A 208 19.74 15.65 4.25
CA ALA A 208 18.52 15.28 3.53
C ALA A 208 18.67 14.03 2.63
N ASN A 209 19.81 13.83 1.96
CA ASN A 209 20.00 12.69 1.04
C ASN A 209 20.36 11.41 1.80
N ALA A 210 21.19 11.53 2.84
CA ALA A 210 21.47 10.44 3.77
C ALA A 210 20.16 9.98 4.46
N SER A 211 19.30 10.92 4.85
CA SER A 211 17.97 10.62 5.39
C SER A 211 17.09 9.84 4.40
N ARG A 212 17.07 10.19 3.11
CA ARG A 212 16.32 9.42 2.08
C ARG A 212 16.81 7.98 1.95
N GLY A 213 18.13 7.78 1.89
CA GLY A 213 18.73 6.43 1.83
C GLY A 213 18.40 5.61 3.08
N ALA A 214 18.51 6.23 4.26
CA ALA A 214 18.18 5.61 5.55
C ALA A 214 16.70 5.23 5.66
N SER A 215 15.79 6.13 5.28
CA SER A 215 14.34 5.90 5.28
C SER A 215 13.96 4.76 4.33
N SER A 216 14.50 4.76 3.11
CA SER A 216 14.28 3.68 2.15
C SER A 216 14.83 2.33 2.63
N MET A 217 16.00 2.33 3.29
CA MET A 217 16.56 1.12 3.90
C MET A 217 15.72 0.63 5.09
N GLN A 218 15.11 1.54 5.85
CA GLN A 218 14.19 1.18 6.93
C GLN A 218 12.95 0.49 6.36
N SER A 219 12.34 1.06 5.31
CA SER A 219 11.26 0.43 4.55
C SER A 219 11.66 -0.97 4.05
N THR A 220 12.84 -1.09 3.44
CA THR A 220 13.40 -2.38 3.00
C THR A 220 13.48 -3.41 4.13
N ARG A 221 13.94 -2.99 5.32
CA ARG A 221 14.04 -3.85 6.51
C ARG A 221 12.67 -4.30 7.01
N LEU A 222 11.68 -3.43 6.99
CA LEU A 222 10.32 -3.78 7.42
C LEU A 222 9.67 -4.78 6.47
N CYS A 223 9.74 -4.58 5.15
CA CYS A 223 9.24 -5.55 4.17
C CYS A 223 9.89 -6.92 4.34
N PHE A 224 11.22 -6.96 4.46
CA PHE A 224 11.95 -8.21 4.55
C PHE A 224 11.67 -8.94 5.87
N ASN A 225 11.64 -8.22 7.00
CA ASN A 225 11.28 -8.80 8.29
C ASN A 225 9.86 -9.37 8.31
N HIS A 226 8.93 -8.69 7.64
CA HIS A 226 7.56 -9.17 7.53
C HIS A 226 7.49 -10.51 6.81
N LEU A 227 8.12 -10.60 5.64
CA LEU A 227 8.22 -11.84 4.86
C LEU A 227 8.91 -12.98 5.63
N GLN A 228 9.92 -12.66 6.44
CA GLN A 228 10.68 -13.66 7.20
C GLN A 228 9.93 -14.18 8.43
N ARG A 229 9.16 -13.33 9.12
CA ARG A 229 8.66 -13.62 10.46
C ARG A 229 7.20 -14.04 10.51
N PHE A 230 6.40 -13.63 9.55
CA PHE A 230 4.96 -13.85 9.59
C PHE A 230 4.49 -14.79 8.48
N PRO A 231 3.63 -15.75 8.81
CA PRO A 231 3.02 -16.59 7.81
C PRO A 231 1.94 -15.82 7.05
N LEU A 232 1.88 -16.03 5.73
CA LEU A 232 1.03 -15.29 4.82
C LEU A 232 0.18 -16.27 4.00
N THR A 233 -1.00 -15.83 3.56
CA THR A 233 -1.71 -16.54 2.48
C THR A 233 -0.83 -16.50 1.23
N TRP A 234 -0.98 -17.48 0.32
CA TRP A 234 -0.24 -17.49 -0.93
C TRP A 234 -0.37 -16.16 -1.70
N HIS A 235 -1.60 -15.62 -1.77
CA HIS A 235 -1.88 -14.29 -2.35
C HIS A 235 -1.04 -13.18 -1.71
N ASN A 236 -1.01 -13.10 -0.38
CA ASN A 236 -0.25 -12.05 0.31
C ASN A 236 1.25 -12.28 0.24
N LEU A 237 1.71 -13.54 0.21
CA LEU A 237 3.13 -13.88 0.07
C LEU A 237 3.71 -13.38 -1.25
N VAL A 238 2.99 -13.59 -2.36
CA VAL A 238 3.40 -13.07 -3.68
C VAL A 238 3.55 -11.55 -3.63
N ALA A 239 2.57 -10.84 -3.06
CA ALA A 239 2.65 -9.39 -2.89
C ALA A 239 3.80 -8.96 -1.95
N SER A 240 4.01 -9.63 -0.83
CA SER A 240 5.09 -9.31 0.12
C SER A 240 6.48 -9.54 -0.46
N VAL A 241 6.66 -10.56 -1.30
CA VAL A 241 7.92 -10.76 -2.05
C VAL A 241 8.16 -9.60 -3.02
N ALA A 242 7.17 -9.27 -3.86
CA ALA A 242 7.27 -8.16 -4.80
C ALA A 242 7.51 -6.82 -4.07
N GLU A 243 6.86 -6.60 -2.93
CA GLU A 243 7.01 -5.40 -2.12
C GLU A 243 8.40 -5.27 -1.48
N SER A 244 8.95 -6.37 -0.97
CA SER A 244 10.32 -6.45 -0.45
C SER A 244 11.37 -6.19 -1.54
N GLN A 245 11.13 -6.69 -2.75
CA GLN A 245 11.98 -6.43 -3.90
C GLN A 245 11.92 -4.96 -4.33
N ARG A 246 10.73 -4.38 -4.46
CA ARG A 246 10.54 -2.97 -4.84
C ARG A 246 11.18 -2.02 -3.83
N SER A 247 10.99 -2.24 -2.52
CA SER A 247 11.63 -1.40 -1.50
C SER A 247 13.15 -1.50 -1.54
N THR A 248 13.69 -2.71 -1.77
CA THR A 248 15.13 -2.90 -1.95
C THR A 248 15.65 -2.19 -3.20
N LEU A 249 14.93 -2.26 -4.33
CA LEU A 249 15.30 -1.58 -5.56
C LEU A 249 15.27 -0.06 -5.38
N GLU A 250 14.23 0.48 -4.75
CA GLU A 250 14.14 1.91 -4.43
C GLU A 250 15.37 2.37 -3.62
N CYS A 251 15.73 1.64 -2.55
CA CYS A 251 16.91 1.95 -1.73
C CYS A 251 18.19 1.93 -2.60
N TYR A 252 18.35 0.91 -3.42
CA TYR A 252 19.50 0.79 -4.34
C TYR A 252 19.57 1.96 -5.33
N THR A 253 18.45 2.33 -5.96
CA THR A 253 18.39 3.42 -6.95
C THR A 253 18.73 4.78 -6.38
N ILE A 254 18.24 5.08 -5.17
CA ILE A 254 18.55 6.33 -4.46
C ILE A 254 20.06 6.47 -4.31
N MET A 255 20.74 5.41 -3.84
CA MET A 255 22.19 5.43 -3.64
C MET A 255 22.95 5.60 -4.96
N ASP A 256 22.57 4.85 -6.01
CA ASP A 256 23.24 4.95 -7.31
C ASP A 256 23.01 6.31 -7.99
N TYR A 257 21.83 6.91 -7.85
CA TYR A 257 21.56 8.23 -8.38
C TYR A 257 22.44 9.29 -7.72
N PHE A 258 22.48 9.32 -6.39
CA PHE A 258 23.24 10.35 -5.67
C PHE A 258 24.76 10.17 -5.81
N GLU A 259 25.27 8.94 -5.94
CA GLU A 259 26.71 8.72 -6.15
C GLU A 259 27.16 8.91 -7.61
N HIS A 260 26.33 8.55 -8.59
CA HIS A 260 26.77 8.46 -9.99
C HIS A 260 26.09 9.44 -10.93
N VAL A 261 24.81 9.77 -10.74
CA VAL A 261 24.06 10.62 -11.66
C VAL A 261 24.10 12.09 -11.23
N GLN A 262 23.76 12.38 -9.96
CA GLN A 262 23.66 13.76 -9.47
C GLN A 262 24.95 14.59 -9.69
N PRO A 263 26.18 14.06 -9.46
CA PRO A 263 27.40 14.83 -9.68
C PRO A 263 27.54 15.31 -11.13
N HIS A 264 27.18 14.47 -12.10
CA HIS A 264 27.23 14.82 -13.53
C HIS A 264 26.10 15.76 -13.93
N VAL A 265 24.92 15.65 -13.33
CA VAL A 265 23.81 16.58 -13.55
C VAL A 265 24.13 17.99 -13.02
N LEU A 266 24.82 18.08 -11.88
CA LEU A 266 25.22 19.36 -11.28
C LEU A 266 26.43 19.98 -11.96
N LYS A 267 27.40 19.16 -12.38
CA LYS A 267 28.63 19.60 -13.04
C LYS A 267 28.99 18.68 -14.21
N PRO A 268 28.35 18.88 -15.38
CA PRO A 268 28.68 18.13 -16.58
C PRO A 268 30.16 18.31 -16.95
N THR A 269 30.88 17.22 -17.17
CA THR A 269 32.31 17.24 -17.55
C THR A 269 32.46 16.50 -18.87
N LEU A 270 33.17 17.11 -19.83
CA LEU A 270 33.46 16.49 -21.13
C LEU A 270 34.78 15.70 -21.10
N PRO A 271 34.88 14.57 -21.84
CA PRO A 271 33.80 13.93 -22.58
C PRO A 271 32.74 13.33 -21.64
N TYR A 272 31.48 13.33 -22.08
CA TYR A 272 30.41 12.70 -21.30
C TYR A 272 30.64 11.18 -21.17
N PRO A 273 30.20 10.57 -20.06
CA PRO A 273 30.30 9.12 -19.89
C PRO A 273 29.45 8.39 -20.93
N ASP A 274 29.92 7.19 -21.30
CA ASP A 274 29.14 6.27 -22.12
C ASP A 274 27.81 5.90 -21.44
N VAL A 275 26.82 5.51 -22.25
CA VAL A 275 25.51 5.08 -21.74
C VAL A 275 25.65 3.90 -20.78
N ASN A 276 25.10 4.04 -19.59
CA ASN A 276 25.05 2.97 -18.61
C ASN A 276 23.94 1.99 -18.99
N GLN A 277 24.34 0.83 -19.50
CA GLN A 277 23.43 -0.22 -19.95
C GLN A 277 22.70 -0.92 -18.79
N PHE A 278 23.22 -0.82 -17.55
CA PHE A 278 22.63 -1.43 -16.36
C PHE A 278 21.39 -0.73 -15.85
N TRP A 279 21.17 0.53 -16.25
CA TRP A 279 20.02 1.32 -15.83
C TRP A 279 18.85 1.18 -16.82
N ILE A 280 17.62 1.25 -16.30
CA ILE A 280 16.42 1.25 -17.16
C ILE A 280 16.32 2.56 -17.93
N GLY A 281 16.74 3.69 -17.36
CA GLY A 281 16.60 5.01 -17.97
C GLY A 281 15.23 5.65 -17.77
N GLY A 282 14.88 6.64 -18.58
CA GLY A 282 13.58 7.31 -18.47
C GLY A 282 13.17 8.16 -19.66
N PHE A 283 11.87 8.41 -19.76
CA PHE A 283 11.27 9.27 -20.77
C PHE A 283 11.14 10.71 -20.28
N THR A 284 11.26 11.68 -21.18
CA THR A 284 10.95 13.08 -20.86
C THR A 284 10.40 13.80 -22.08
N THR A 285 9.57 14.82 -21.85
CA THR A 285 9.15 15.77 -22.89
C THR A 285 10.03 17.02 -22.90
N GLU A 286 10.98 17.14 -21.97
CA GLU A 286 11.76 18.35 -21.72
C GLU A 286 13.21 18.18 -22.18
N HIS A 287 13.61 18.98 -23.17
CA HIS A 287 14.97 18.94 -23.74
C HIS A 287 16.07 19.09 -22.70
N HIS A 288 15.91 20.02 -21.75
CA HIS A 288 16.93 20.27 -20.73
C HIS A 288 17.12 19.08 -19.76
N ILE A 289 16.08 18.25 -19.56
CA ILE A 289 16.22 17.00 -18.79
C ILE A 289 16.97 15.97 -19.63
N THR A 290 16.67 15.87 -20.93
CA THR A 290 17.41 15.01 -21.87
C THR A 290 18.90 15.33 -21.86
N ASP A 291 19.28 16.61 -21.94
CA ASP A 291 20.68 17.05 -21.93
C ASP A 291 21.39 16.62 -20.65
N LYS A 292 20.74 16.80 -19.48
CA LYS A 292 21.27 16.42 -18.17
C LYS A 292 21.46 14.90 -18.05
N MET A 293 20.48 14.12 -18.47
CA MET A 293 20.54 12.66 -18.39
C MET A 293 21.57 12.09 -19.38
N PHE A 294 21.64 12.65 -20.59
CA PHE A 294 22.67 12.34 -21.57
C PHE A 294 24.07 12.62 -21.03
N ALA A 295 24.29 13.81 -20.46
CA ALA A 295 25.56 14.19 -19.83
C ALA A 295 25.94 13.33 -18.62
N ALA A 296 24.97 12.64 -18.01
CA ALA A 296 25.18 11.71 -16.91
C ALA A 296 25.28 10.24 -17.35
N GLY A 297 25.22 9.95 -18.66
CA GLY A 297 25.27 8.58 -19.19
C GLY A 297 24.01 7.76 -18.90
N VAL A 298 22.91 8.40 -18.51
CA VAL A 298 21.62 7.72 -18.26
C VAL A 298 20.91 7.49 -19.60
N PRO A 299 20.42 6.26 -19.90
CA PRO A 299 19.58 6.05 -21.07
C PRO A 299 18.35 6.96 -21.03
N VAL A 300 18.16 7.79 -22.05
CA VAL A 300 17.08 8.78 -22.06
C VAL A 300 16.34 8.80 -23.39
N TRP A 301 15.01 8.98 -23.32
CA TRP A 301 14.13 9.04 -24.48
C TRP A 301 13.31 10.34 -24.44
N LEU A 302 13.54 11.18 -25.44
CA LEU A 302 12.82 12.44 -25.63
C LEU A 302 11.54 12.20 -26.44
N VAL A 303 10.40 12.50 -25.84
CA VAL A 303 9.05 12.37 -26.42
C VAL A 303 8.58 13.72 -26.91
N ARG A 304 8.25 13.82 -28.21
CA ARG A 304 7.80 15.07 -28.84
C ARG A 304 6.57 14.81 -29.69
N ARG A 305 5.75 15.84 -29.90
CA ARG A 305 4.73 15.79 -30.96
C ARG A 305 5.41 15.90 -32.32
N ASN A 306 4.92 15.13 -33.30
CA ASN A 306 5.47 15.13 -34.65
C ASN A 306 5.53 16.53 -35.28
N GLU A 307 4.52 17.38 -35.01
CA GLU A 307 4.45 18.76 -35.47
C GLU A 307 5.61 19.65 -34.96
N LEU A 308 6.21 19.27 -33.83
CA LEU A 308 7.30 20.02 -33.19
C LEU A 308 8.69 19.50 -33.60
N VAL A 309 8.77 18.48 -34.45
CA VAL A 309 10.05 17.90 -34.91
C VAL A 309 10.20 18.12 -36.42
N PRO A 310 10.80 19.25 -36.85
CA PRO A 310 11.11 19.46 -38.25
C PRO A 310 12.03 18.35 -38.82
N PRO A 311 11.74 17.80 -40.01
CA PRO A 311 12.59 16.88 -40.77
C PRO A 311 14.09 17.16 -40.82
N THR A 312 14.45 18.44 -40.77
CA THR A 312 15.80 18.96 -40.95
C THR A 312 16.49 19.33 -39.63
N SER A 313 15.78 19.26 -38.49
CA SER A 313 16.29 19.75 -37.21
C SER A 313 16.97 18.67 -36.36
N ILE A 314 16.90 17.40 -36.75
CA ILE A 314 17.53 16.30 -36.01
C ILE A 314 18.28 15.38 -36.96
N THR A 315 19.46 14.92 -36.54
CA THR A 315 20.18 13.87 -37.24
C THR A 315 19.69 12.52 -36.74
N VAL A 316 19.29 11.64 -37.65
CA VAL A 316 18.83 10.28 -37.30
C VAL A 316 19.86 9.26 -37.78
N ARG A 317 20.33 8.40 -36.89
CA ARG A 317 21.21 7.28 -37.25
C ARG A 317 20.42 6.03 -37.63
N HIS A 318 19.41 5.68 -36.84
CA HIS A 318 18.57 4.51 -37.06
C HIS A 318 17.08 4.83 -36.88
N PHE A 319 16.25 4.26 -37.76
CA PHE A 319 14.80 4.32 -37.65
C PHE A 319 14.28 2.95 -37.22
N GLU A 320 13.60 2.91 -36.08
CA GLU A 320 12.99 1.70 -35.54
C GLU A 320 11.51 1.64 -35.96
N ASN A 321 11.07 0.50 -36.49
CA ASN A 321 9.68 0.32 -36.91
C ASN A 321 8.75 -0.10 -35.76
N LYS A 322 9.31 -0.53 -34.63
CA LYS A 322 8.54 -1.07 -33.51
C LYS A 322 9.21 -0.76 -32.18
N ALA A 323 8.46 -0.21 -31.23
CA ALA A 323 8.91 -0.07 -29.86
C ALA A 323 9.04 -1.44 -29.16
N GLU A 324 10.09 -1.60 -28.36
CA GLU A 324 10.32 -2.77 -27.53
C GLU A 324 9.15 -2.95 -26.55
N GLN A 325 8.65 -4.18 -26.45
CA GLN A 325 7.54 -4.50 -25.57
C GLN A 325 8.09 -5.03 -24.24
N PRO A 326 7.54 -4.59 -23.10
CA PRO A 326 7.88 -5.15 -21.81
C PRO A 326 7.46 -6.61 -21.68
N SER A 327 8.30 -7.41 -21.03
CA SER A 327 7.96 -8.76 -20.58
C SER A 327 7.44 -8.71 -19.14
N VAL A 328 6.23 -8.17 -18.95
CA VAL A 328 5.58 -8.04 -17.62
C VAL A 328 4.30 -8.88 -17.52
N MET A 329 3.93 -9.22 -16.29
CA MET A 329 2.68 -9.93 -16.00
C MET A 329 1.49 -8.98 -16.02
N LEU A 330 0.43 -9.34 -16.74
CA LEU A 330 -0.84 -8.59 -16.76
C LEU A 330 -2.04 -9.40 -16.26
N SER A 331 -1.88 -10.72 -16.14
CA SER A 331 -2.99 -11.55 -15.68
C SER A 331 -3.31 -11.22 -14.22
N HIS A 332 -4.59 -11.15 -13.89
CA HIS A 332 -5.00 -11.06 -12.49
C HIS A 332 -4.56 -12.33 -11.75
N PHE A 333 -4.32 -12.17 -10.45
CA PHE A 333 -4.03 -13.31 -9.60
C PHE A 333 -5.20 -14.30 -9.60
N VAL A 334 -4.87 -15.58 -9.76
CA VAL A 334 -5.80 -16.70 -9.70
C VAL A 334 -5.37 -17.60 -8.56
N ASP A 335 -6.32 -17.91 -7.67
CA ASP A 335 -6.07 -18.85 -6.58
C ASP A 335 -5.72 -20.23 -7.16
N PRO A 336 -4.52 -20.79 -6.88
CA PRO A 336 -4.10 -22.06 -7.45
C PRO A 336 -4.93 -23.25 -6.96
N GLN A 337 -5.55 -23.14 -5.77
CA GLN A 337 -6.37 -24.21 -5.20
C GLN A 337 -7.80 -24.15 -5.76
N ASN A 338 -8.41 -22.96 -5.73
CA ASN A 338 -9.83 -22.80 -6.07
C ASN A 338 -10.06 -22.44 -7.55
N ARG A 339 -8.99 -22.06 -8.29
CA ARG A 339 -9.00 -21.60 -9.69
C ARG A 339 -9.89 -20.40 -9.97
N PHE A 340 -10.32 -19.68 -8.94
CA PHE A 340 -11.06 -18.43 -9.06
C PHE A 340 -10.09 -17.24 -9.12
N ALA A 341 -10.44 -16.25 -9.95
CA ALA A 341 -9.75 -14.98 -9.96
C ALA A 341 -9.95 -14.27 -8.62
N LYS A 342 -8.83 -13.93 -7.97
CA LYS A 342 -8.81 -13.17 -6.72
C LYS A 342 -7.86 -11.98 -6.93
N PRO A 343 -8.30 -10.95 -7.67
CA PRO A 343 -7.45 -9.82 -7.98
C PRO A 343 -7.03 -9.08 -6.71
N PHE A 344 -5.82 -8.51 -6.73
CA PHE A 344 -5.35 -7.65 -5.65
C PHE A 344 -6.21 -6.38 -5.56
N PRO A 345 -6.25 -5.69 -4.41
CA PRO A 345 -6.97 -4.43 -4.28
C PRO A 345 -6.47 -3.37 -5.27
N LEU A 346 -7.41 -2.65 -5.89
CA LEU A 346 -7.10 -1.46 -6.69
C LEU A 346 -6.63 -0.35 -5.75
N ARG A 347 -5.40 0.13 -5.92
CA ARG A 347 -4.85 1.23 -5.11
C ARG A 347 -5.21 2.59 -5.68
N TRP A 348 -5.23 2.70 -7.00
CA TRP A 348 -5.47 3.97 -7.70
C TRP A 348 -5.77 3.71 -9.18
N ARG A 349 -6.49 4.64 -9.81
CA ARG A 349 -6.77 4.67 -11.24
C ARG A 349 -6.59 6.08 -11.77
N GLY A 350 -5.89 6.23 -12.89
CA GLY A 350 -5.76 7.49 -13.60
C GLY A 350 -4.58 7.54 -14.56
N PRO A 351 -4.28 8.73 -15.11
CA PRO A 351 -3.18 8.91 -16.05
C PRO A 351 -1.83 8.91 -15.35
N GLY A 352 -0.79 8.40 -16.02
CA GLY A 352 0.53 8.28 -15.41
C GLY A 352 1.14 9.63 -14.94
N GLY A 353 2.24 9.54 -14.21
CA GLY A 353 2.96 10.69 -13.64
C GLY A 353 3.16 10.59 -12.13
N THR A 354 3.35 11.72 -11.46
CA THR A 354 3.74 11.77 -10.03
C THR A 354 2.80 10.98 -9.12
N ALA A 355 1.49 11.18 -9.25
CA ALA A 355 0.51 10.50 -8.40
C ALA A 355 0.57 8.97 -8.56
N GLN A 356 0.71 8.47 -9.80
CA GLN A 356 0.89 7.05 -10.07
C GLN A 356 2.18 6.52 -9.45
N GLN A 357 3.29 7.23 -9.63
CA GLN A 357 4.58 6.84 -9.06
C GLN A 357 4.57 6.79 -7.53
N VAL A 358 3.87 7.73 -6.87
CA VAL A 358 3.64 7.69 -5.41
C VAL A 358 2.89 6.41 -5.03
N LYS A 359 1.82 6.05 -5.75
CA LYS A 359 1.02 4.86 -5.48
C LYS A 359 1.74 3.53 -5.73
N VAL A 360 2.67 3.52 -6.68
CA VAL A 360 3.58 2.37 -6.93
C VAL A 360 4.62 2.24 -5.82
N ARG A 361 5.06 3.36 -5.21
CA ARG A 361 5.99 3.39 -4.08
C ARG A 361 5.35 3.15 -2.72
N GLU A 362 4.03 3.30 -2.61
CA GLU A 362 3.32 2.91 -1.39
C GLU A 362 3.50 1.41 -1.12
N TYR A 363 3.78 1.11 0.13
CA TYR A 363 3.98 -0.24 0.63
C TYR A 363 2.75 -0.62 1.44
N ASN A 364 2.04 -1.69 1.04
CA ASN A 364 0.85 -2.18 1.75
C ASN A 364 1.15 -2.45 3.23
N PHE A 365 2.41 -2.76 3.56
CA PHE A 365 2.81 -3.27 4.86
C PHE A 365 3.70 -2.32 5.67
N ILE A 366 3.86 -1.04 5.24
CA ILE A 366 4.72 -0.05 5.90
C ILE A 366 4.07 1.33 6.06
N GLN A 367 2.82 1.50 5.59
CA GLN A 367 2.19 2.83 5.41
C GLN A 367 2.22 3.76 6.64
N ASP A 368 2.51 3.26 7.84
CA ASP A 368 2.44 4.00 9.09
C ASP A 368 3.69 3.98 9.98
N LEU A 369 4.72 3.19 9.66
CA LEU A 369 5.93 3.09 10.51
C LEU A 369 6.96 4.21 10.26
N GLU A 370 6.89 4.89 9.12
CA GLU A 370 7.81 5.99 8.76
C GLU A 370 7.50 7.29 9.53
N THR A 371 6.26 7.49 9.99
CA THR A 371 5.86 8.68 10.78
C THR A 371 6.53 8.82 12.14
N PHE A 372 7.21 7.79 12.64
CA PHE A 372 7.63 7.69 14.05
C PHE A 372 9.05 8.18 14.36
N GLN A 373 9.89 8.47 13.37
CA GLN A 373 11.32 8.74 13.63
C GLN A 373 11.82 10.13 13.23
N ASP A 374 11.06 10.90 12.43
CA ASP A 374 11.45 12.26 12.05
C ASP A 374 11.19 13.33 13.14
N THR A 375 10.58 12.98 14.28
CA THR A 375 10.25 13.95 15.34
C THR A 375 11.35 14.15 16.41
N HIS A 376 12.51 13.50 16.28
CA HIS A 376 13.61 13.67 17.24
C HIS A 376 14.57 14.80 16.86
N GLU A 377 14.06 15.98 16.53
CA GLU A 377 14.87 17.20 16.46
C GLU A 377 14.01 18.46 16.63
N SER A 378 13.57 18.74 17.87
CA SER A 378 13.45 20.13 18.31
C SER A 378 13.48 20.24 19.83
N GLU A 379 14.18 21.28 20.26
CA GLU A 379 14.81 21.45 21.55
C GLU A 379 13.83 21.68 22.72
N ALA A 380 14.27 21.23 23.88
CA ALA A 380 13.61 21.42 25.16
C ALA A 380 13.75 22.85 25.69
N GLY A 381 12.65 23.38 26.25
CA GLY A 381 12.66 24.26 27.43
C GLY A 381 11.62 25.39 27.42
N PRO A 382 11.28 26.01 28.58
CA PRO A 382 11.25 25.50 29.94
C PRO A 382 9.84 25.58 30.56
N ALA A 383 9.62 24.76 31.60
CA ALA A 383 8.45 24.82 32.48
C ALA A 383 8.24 26.21 33.10
N LYS A 384 6.99 26.65 33.21
CA LYS A 384 6.59 27.76 34.10
C LYS A 384 5.39 27.40 34.99
N SER A 385 5.72 27.50 36.28
CA SER A 385 4.97 27.50 37.54
C SER A 385 3.44 27.73 37.55
N CYS A 386 2.83 27.01 38.49
CA CYS A 386 1.58 27.35 39.19
C CYS A 386 1.47 28.84 39.56
N GLY A 387 0.29 29.40 39.29
CA GLY A 387 -0.19 30.68 39.82
C GLY A 387 -1.62 30.52 40.30
N ASP A 388 -1.80 30.58 41.60
CA ASP A 388 -3.06 30.54 42.34
C ASP A 388 -3.78 31.90 42.26
N LYS A 389 -5.12 31.91 42.09
CA LYS A 389 -6.11 32.79 42.77
C LYS A 389 -7.48 32.87 42.07
N ARG A 390 -8.48 32.40 42.81
CA ARG A 390 -9.75 33.04 43.20
C ARG A 390 -10.58 33.81 42.15
N GLY A 391 -11.84 33.39 42.05
CA GLY A 391 -12.98 34.33 41.97
C GLY A 391 -14.23 33.74 41.32
N GLY A 392 -15.36 33.73 42.05
CA GLY A 392 -16.69 33.61 41.44
C GLY A 392 -17.55 32.47 41.95
N GLN A 393 -18.12 32.64 43.15
CA GLN A 393 -19.28 31.88 43.61
C GLN A 393 -20.48 32.07 42.67
N SER A 394 -21.18 30.97 42.36
CA SER A 394 -22.65 30.93 42.44
C SER A 394 -23.10 29.47 42.58
N LYS A 395 -23.70 29.17 43.74
CA LYS A 395 -24.54 28.00 44.02
C LYS A 395 -25.97 28.54 44.21
N PRO A 396 -27.00 27.70 44.40
CA PRO A 396 -27.40 26.48 43.70
C PRO A 396 -28.90 26.55 43.33
N TYR A 397 -29.45 25.55 42.64
CA TYR A 397 -30.85 25.18 42.90
C TYR A 397 -30.94 23.71 43.30
N GLN A 398 -31.67 23.49 44.38
CA GLN A 398 -31.77 22.26 45.15
C GLN A 398 -32.86 21.32 44.62
N GLN A 399 -32.84 20.12 45.23
CA GLN A 399 -33.90 19.13 45.38
C GLN A 399 -34.01 18.13 44.21
N SER A 400 -34.08 16.81 44.44
CA SER A 400 -34.51 16.09 45.64
C SER A 400 -33.90 14.69 45.71
N SER A 401 -33.56 14.27 46.92
CA SER A 401 -33.22 12.90 47.29
C SER A 401 -34.31 11.90 46.92
N ARG A 402 -33.95 10.77 46.29
CA ARG A 402 -34.63 9.50 46.50
C ARG A 402 -33.63 8.37 46.74
N LYS A 403 -33.77 7.86 47.96
CA LYS A 403 -33.24 6.66 48.61
C LYS A 403 -32.59 5.60 47.71
N VAL A 404 -31.36 5.28 48.09
CA VAL A 404 -30.68 4.00 47.92
C VAL A 404 -31.57 2.89 48.48
N ALA A 405 -31.87 1.89 47.66
CA ALA A 405 -32.30 0.57 48.11
C ALA A 405 -31.27 -0.43 47.57
N ALA A 406 -30.66 -1.15 48.50
CA ALA A 406 -29.76 -2.27 48.21
C ALA A 406 -30.54 -3.40 47.53
N THR A 407 -29.95 -4.00 46.49
CA THR A 407 -30.20 -5.41 46.15
C THR A 407 -29.08 -5.88 45.23
N ASP A 408 -28.22 -6.73 45.77
CA ASP A 408 -27.47 -7.72 45.01
C ASP A 408 -28.46 -8.60 44.24
N ALA A 409 -28.35 -8.57 42.92
CA ALA A 409 -28.76 -9.65 42.03
C ALA A 409 -28.07 -9.41 40.69
N ASN A 410 -27.22 -10.34 40.29
CA ASN A 410 -26.53 -10.36 39.00
C ASN A 410 -27.55 -10.58 37.87
N PRO A 411 -27.58 -9.75 36.80
CA PRO A 411 -28.15 -10.17 35.53
C PRO A 411 -27.11 -10.03 34.42
N ALA A 412 -26.89 -11.16 33.74
CA ALA A 412 -26.22 -11.23 32.46
C ALA A 412 -26.70 -10.10 31.53
N GLY A 413 -25.76 -9.26 31.06
CA GLY A 413 -26.05 -8.22 30.07
C GLY A 413 -25.58 -6.80 30.39
N ARG A 414 -24.94 -6.52 31.55
CA ARG A 414 -24.20 -5.26 31.69
C ARG A 414 -22.88 -5.35 30.92
N GLU A 415 -22.61 -4.36 30.07
CA GLU A 415 -21.27 -4.14 29.52
C GLU A 415 -20.27 -4.22 30.67
N HIS A 416 -19.25 -5.07 30.51
CA HIS A 416 -18.17 -5.20 31.48
C HIS A 416 -17.66 -3.80 31.84
N ASN A 417 -17.59 -3.49 33.13
CA ASN A 417 -17.05 -2.22 33.55
C ASN A 417 -15.54 -2.25 33.28
N LYS A 418 -15.12 -1.65 32.16
CA LYS A 418 -13.71 -1.55 31.71
C LYS A 418 -12.77 -0.94 32.76
N TRP A 419 -13.34 -0.32 33.80
CA TRP A 419 -12.64 0.34 34.90
C TRP A 419 -12.51 -0.54 36.16
N VAL A 420 -13.01 -1.78 36.12
CA VAL A 420 -12.91 -2.75 37.21
C VAL A 420 -12.14 -3.96 36.72
N ASP A 421 -11.10 -4.33 37.46
CA ASP A 421 -10.27 -5.48 37.12
C ASP A 421 -11.05 -6.79 37.18
N THR A 422 -10.77 -7.64 36.19
CA THR A 422 -11.43 -8.92 35.98
C THR A 422 -10.91 -10.01 36.92
N ASP A 423 -11.67 -11.10 37.10
CA ASP A 423 -11.40 -12.22 38.03
C ASP A 423 -9.91 -12.67 38.08
N VAL A 424 -9.36 -12.65 39.29
CA VAL A 424 -7.92 -12.59 39.63
C VAL A 424 -7.20 -13.93 39.39
N SER A 425 -7.93 -15.04 39.21
CA SER A 425 -7.33 -16.39 39.09
C SER A 425 -6.68 -16.66 37.73
N LYS A 426 -7.20 -16.07 36.65
CA LYS A 426 -6.74 -16.33 35.26
C LYS A 426 -5.97 -15.15 34.67
N MET A 427 -6.12 -13.95 35.22
CA MET A 427 -5.44 -12.74 34.79
C MET A 427 -4.12 -12.53 35.55
N PRO A 428 -3.14 -11.82 34.96
CA PRO A 428 -1.89 -11.52 35.63
C PRO A 428 -2.10 -10.70 36.91
N PRO A 429 -1.14 -10.75 37.85
CA PRO A 429 -1.18 -9.94 39.06
C PRO A 429 -1.27 -8.45 38.74
N ARG A 430 -2.08 -7.77 39.53
CA ARG A 430 -2.35 -6.34 39.40
C ARG A 430 -1.07 -5.52 39.52
N ILE A 431 -0.84 -4.60 38.58
CA ILE A 431 0.18 -3.56 38.73
C ILE A 431 -0.44 -2.43 39.57
N GLU A 432 0.00 -2.30 40.82
CA GLU A 432 -0.58 -1.36 41.79
C GLU A 432 -0.48 0.10 41.33
N SER A 433 0.63 0.50 40.71
CA SER A 433 0.81 1.85 40.19
C SER A 433 -0.19 2.17 39.06
N TRP A 434 -0.44 1.22 38.16
CA TRP A 434 -1.42 1.36 37.09
C TRP A 434 -2.85 1.44 37.64
N SER A 435 -3.14 0.62 38.64
CA SER A 435 -4.46 0.56 39.27
C SER A 435 -4.81 1.83 40.03
N SER A 436 -3.82 2.38 40.73
CA SER A 436 -3.92 3.69 41.37
C SER A 436 -4.17 4.78 40.33
N ALA A 437 -3.41 4.80 39.23
CA ALA A 437 -3.60 5.76 38.14
C ALA A 437 -4.99 5.64 37.48
N LEU A 438 -5.46 4.42 37.21
CA LEU A 438 -6.77 4.15 36.61
C LEU A 438 -7.91 4.59 37.54
N SER A 439 -7.76 4.41 38.86
CA SER A 439 -8.74 4.87 39.85
C SER A 439 -8.85 6.39 39.94
N CYS A 440 -7.81 7.11 39.50
CA CYS A 440 -7.79 8.57 39.42
C CYS A 440 -8.29 9.10 38.06
N ALA A 441 -8.53 8.23 37.08
CA ALA A 441 -8.99 8.61 35.75
C ALA A 441 -10.43 9.12 35.78
N ARG A 442 -10.74 10.14 34.97
CA ARG A 442 -12.12 10.65 34.84
C ARG A 442 -12.94 9.70 33.94
N HIS A 443 -13.98 9.10 34.49
CA HIS A 443 -14.83 8.12 33.80
C HIS A 443 -15.97 8.75 32.97
N ASP A 444 -15.79 9.97 32.46
CA ASP A 444 -16.84 10.66 31.70
C ASP A 444 -16.82 10.23 30.23
N ASN A 445 -17.74 9.33 29.87
CA ASN A 445 -17.91 8.84 28.49
C ASN A 445 -18.31 9.93 27.48
N THR A 446 -18.67 11.14 27.92
CA THR A 446 -18.96 12.26 27.01
C THR A 446 -17.70 12.88 26.39
N MET A 447 -16.52 12.62 26.97
CA MET A 447 -15.23 13.15 26.50
C MET A 447 -14.61 12.35 25.33
N LEU A 448 -15.08 11.13 25.05
CA LEU A 448 -14.47 10.18 24.10
C LEU A 448 -15.22 10.03 22.76
N LYS A 449 -15.83 11.11 22.27
CA LYS A 449 -16.50 11.13 20.95
C LYS A 449 -15.67 11.82 19.88
N ASP A 450 -14.34 11.66 19.92
CA ASP A 450 -13.52 12.12 18.81
C ASP A 450 -13.60 11.07 17.68
N PRO A 451 -14.17 11.41 16.51
CA PRO A 451 -14.29 10.48 15.39
C PRO A 451 -12.94 10.02 14.82
N ARG A 452 -11.82 10.62 15.23
CA ARG A 452 -10.46 10.22 14.83
C ARG A 452 -9.93 9.02 15.62
N MET A 453 -10.49 8.70 16.79
CA MET A 453 -10.09 7.52 17.56
C MET A 453 -10.83 6.27 17.05
N PRO A 454 -10.14 5.13 16.86
CA PRO A 454 -10.78 3.91 16.38
C PRO A 454 -11.79 3.38 17.41
N SER A 455 -12.92 2.88 16.91
CA SER A 455 -14.04 2.39 17.74
C SER A 455 -13.94 0.91 18.14
N GLY A 456 -12.81 0.26 17.89
CA GLY A 456 -12.62 -1.19 18.07
C GLY A 456 -11.20 -1.56 18.50
N TYR A 457 -10.96 -2.86 18.68
CA TYR A 457 -9.69 -3.40 19.18
C TYR A 457 -9.00 -4.26 18.13
N ARG A 458 -7.68 -4.06 17.98
CA ARG A 458 -6.84 -4.83 17.04
C ARG A 458 -6.70 -6.30 17.44
N PHE A 459 -6.89 -6.64 18.71
CA PHE A 459 -6.85 -8.00 19.25
C PHE A 459 -8.14 -8.28 20.04
N PRO A 460 -8.51 -9.56 20.27
CA PRO A 460 -9.66 -9.88 21.11
C PRO A 460 -9.37 -9.58 22.58
N GLU A 461 -10.27 -8.85 23.25
CA GLU A 461 -10.11 -8.42 24.65
C GLU A 461 -9.89 -9.63 25.58
N PRO A 462 -8.88 -9.62 26.48
CA PRO A 462 -8.61 -10.74 27.39
C PRO A 462 -9.84 -11.16 28.21
N ALA A 463 -10.70 -10.21 28.57
CA ALA A 463 -11.96 -10.45 29.28
C ALA A 463 -12.92 -11.39 28.52
N LEU A 464 -12.85 -11.43 27.18
CA LEU A 464 -13.65 -12.35 26.35
C LEU A 464 -13.34 -13.81 26.62
N PHE A 465 -12.15 -14.14 27.10
CA PHE A 465 -11.73 -15.51 27.44
C PHE A 465 -11.90 -15.79 28.93
N ALA A 466 -11.65 -14.80 29.80
CA ALA A 466 -11.77 -14.97 31.26
C ALA A 466 -13.20 -15.24 31.72
N HIS A 467 -14.19 -14.61 31.09
CA HIS A 467 -15.59 -14.68 31.50
C HIS A 467 -16.39 -15.82 30.89
N VAL A 468 -15.77 -16.66 30.06
CA VAL A 468 -16.46 -17.80 29.46
C VAL A 468 -16.70 -18.86 30.52
N LEU A 469 -17.97 -19.02 30.91
CA LEU A 469 -18.37 -19.93 32.00
C LEU A 469 -18.45 -21.40 31.57
N SER A 470 -18.72 -21.67 30.30
CA SER A 470 -18.80 -23.05 29.77
C SER A 470 -17.45 -23.51 29.23
N ALA A 471 -17.02 -24.71 29.61
CA ALA A 471 -15.81 -25.34 29.08
C ALA A 471 -15.82 -25.45 27.54
N ASP A 472 -16.96 -25.79 26.94
CA ASP A 472 -17.08 -25.92 25.48
C ASP A 472 -16.86 -24.60 24.73
N SER A 473 -17.48 -23.51 25.19
CA SER A 473 -17.24 -22.19 24.57
C SER A 473 -15.80 -21.73 24.81
N LEU A 474 -15.21 -22.00 25.98
CA LEU A 474 -13.81 -21.62 26.25
C LEU A 474 -12.86 -22.37 25.32
N LYS A 475 -13.10 -23.67 25.12
CA LYS A 475 -12.40 -24.49 24.12
C LYS A 475 -12.47 -23.85 22.74
N GLN A 476 -13.67 -23.47 22.29
CA GLN A 476 -13.87 -22.89 20.96
C GLN A 476 -13.16 -21.55 20.79
N TYR A 477 -13.27 -20.64 21.76
CA TYR A 477 -12.59 -19.35 21.74
C TYR A 477 -11.07 -19.51 21.66
N LEU A 478 -10.50 -20.34 22.53
CA LEU A 478 -9.06 -20.57 22.57
C LEU A 478 -8.56 -21.24 21.29
N ALA A 479 -9.25 -22.27 20.81
CA ALA A 479 -8.89 -22.98 19.58
C ALA A 479 -8.89 -22.03 18.37
N ASN A 480 -9.95 -21.26 18.22
CA ASN A 480 -10.12 -20.33 17.10
C ASN A 480 -9.10 -19.18 17.15
N TRP A 481 -8.80 -18.64 18.34
CA TRP A 481 -7.77 -17.62 18.50
C TRP A 481 -6.37 -18.16 18.21
N VAL A 482 -5.98 -19.30 18.80
CA VAL A 482 -4.63 -19.85 18.65
C VAL A 482 -4.32 -20.17 17.19
N VAL A 483 -5.30 -20.67 16.44
CA VAL A 483 -5.15 -20.93 15.01
C VAL A 483 -4.96 -19.63 14.23
N LEU A 484 -5.81 -18.63 14.45
CA LEU A 484 -5.75 -17.35 13.73
C LEU A 484 -4.50 -16.53 14.09
N HIS A 485 -4.00 -16.68 15.31
CA HIS A 485 -3.02 -15.80 15.93
C HIS A 485 -1.78 -15.48 15.07
N PRO A 486 -1.02 -16.46 14.52
CA PRO A 486 0.20 -16.16 13.75
C PRO A 486 -0.05 -15.29 12.52
N PHE A 487 -1.14 -15.55 11.80
CA PHE A 487 -1.54 -14.79 10.63
C PHE A 487 -2.00 -13.39 11.00
N TRP A 488 -2.85 -13.28 12.02
CA TRP A 488 -3.40 -12.00 12.45
C TRP A 488 -2.34 -11.06 13.02
N LEU A 489 -1.40 -11.59 13.80
CA LEU A 489 -0.26 -10.81 14.27
C LEU A 489 0.56 -10.24 13.10
N GLY A 490 0.75 -11.03 12.03
CA GLY A 490 1.38 -10.59 10.80
C GLY A 490 0.61 -9.47 10.09
N GLN A 491 -0.71 -9.61 9.95
CA GLN A 491 -1.55 -8.56 9.38
C GLN A 491 -1.50 -7.26 10.20
N VAL A 492 -1.59 -7.38 11.52
CA VAL A 492 -1.63 -6.21 12.40
C VAL A 492 -0.28 -5.49 12.42
N THR A 493 0.83 -6.24 12.43
CA THR A 493 2.18 -5.67 12.37
C THR A 493 2.44 -4.93 11.06
N SER A 494 1.88 -5.41 9.95
CA SER A 494 2.03 -4.76 8.65
C SER A 494 1.22 -3.49 8.48
N ASN A 495 0.02 -3.47 9.02
CA ASN A 495 -0.87 -2.32 8.88
C ASN A 495 -1.35 -1.92 10.26
N PRO A 496 -0.47 -1.36 11.12
CA PRO A 496 -0.79 -1.12 12.52
C PRO A 496 -2.05 -0.26 12.74
N VAL A 497 -2.48 0.48 11.71
CA VAL A 497 -3.52 1.52 11.78
C VAL A 497 -4.71 1.16 10.86
N GLY A 498 -4.75 -0.08 10.38
CA GLY A 498 -5.90 -0.62 9.67
C GLY A 498 -7.16 -0.64 10.54
N GLN A 499 -8.29 -1.00 9.93
CA GLN A 499 -9.56 -1.10 10.64
C GLN A 499 -9.45 -2.04 11.86
N SER A 500 -9.90 -1.55 13.01
CA SER A 500 -9.96 -2.34 14.24
C SER A 500 -11.30 -3.07 14.33
N PRO A 501 -11.32 -4.41 14.43
CA PRO A 501 -12.55 -5.15 14.65
C PRO A 501 -13.28 -4.67 15.91
N GLY A 502 -14.60 -4.52 15.82
CA GLY A 502 -15.42 -4.25 17.00
C GLY A 502 -15.52 -5.48 17.91
N PRO A 503 -15.82 -5.32 19.21
CA PRO A 503 -15.98 -6.45 20.14
C PRO A 503 -16.96 -7.53 19.65
N LYS A 504 -18.06 -7.12 19.01
CA LYS A 504 -19.06 -8.04 18.45
C LYS A 504 -18.50 -8.88 17.31
N LEU A 505 -17.64 -8.31 16.48
CA LEU A 505 -17.02 -9.00 15.35
C LEU A 505 -16.04 -10.07 15.85
N TRP A 506 -15.25 -9.74 16.88
CA TRP A 506 -14.40 -10.70 17.58
C TRP A 506 -15.21 -11.85 18.17
N CYS A 507 -16.28 -11.56 18.92
CA CYS A 507 -17.15 -12.60 19.47
C CYS A 507 -17.78 -13.47 18.38
N ALA A 508 -18.23 -12.87 17.27
CA ALA A 508 -18.84 -13.60 16.16
C ALA A 508 -17.86 -14.59 15.53
N PHE A 509 -16.59 -14.18 15.34
CA PHE A 509 -15.55 -15.07 14.84
C PHE A 509 -15.18 -16.16 15.85
N LEU A 510 -14.89 -15.79 17.10
CA LEU A 510 -14.42 -16.74 18.11
C LEU A 510 -15.45 -17.82 18.46
N ASN A 511 -16.75 -17.53 18.32
CA ASN A 511 -17.85 -18.50 18.46
C ASN A 511 -18.20 -19.26 17.18
N SER A 512 -17.53 -18.99 16.06
CA SER A 512 -17.87 -19.64 14.79
C SER A 512 -17.22 -21.03 14.67
N SER A 513 -17.81 -21.84 13.80
CA SER A 513 -17.30 -23.16 13.43
C SER A 513 -17.23 -23.30 11.91
N PRO A 514 -16.46 -24.27 11.38
CA PRO A 514 -16.46 -24.61 9.96
C PRO A 514 -17.84 -24.88 9.37
N GLY A 515 -18.77 -25.44 10.16
CA GLY A 515 -20.16 -25.64 9.74
C GLY A 515 -20.97 -24.34 9.56
N ASP A 516 -20.50 -23.23 10.13
CA ASP A 516 -21.08 -21.90 9.93
C ASP A 516 -20.55 -21.21 8.65
N ALA A 517 -19.65 -21.84 7.89
CA ALA A 517 -18.98 -21.22 6.74
C ALA A 517 -19.95 -20.87 5.59
N ALA A 518 -20.00 -19.57 5.29
CA ALA A 518 -20.71 -18.89 4.20
C ALA A 518 -22.25 -19.06 4.14
N PRO A 519 -23.04 -18.02 4.48
CA PRO A 519 -24.37 -17.89 3.88
C PRO A 519 -24.23 -17.64 2.36
N GLY A 520 -25.22 -18.12 1.60
CA GLY A 520 -25.28 -17.92 0.14
C GLY A 520 -25.29 -16.43 -0.27
N PRO A 521 -25.23 -16.14 -1.59
CA PRO A 521 -24.94 -14.81 -2.13
C PRO A 521 -25.99 -13.69 -1.86
N SER A 522 -27.01 -13.94 -1.05
CA SER A 522 -28.05 -12.95 -0.71
C SER A 522 -27.90 -12.46 0.73
N THR A 523 -27.49 -11.20 0.90
CA THR A 523 -27.48 -10.48 2.19
C THR A 523 -28.82 -9.84 2.54
N GLU A 524 -29.81 -9.87 1.63
CA GLU A 524 -31.14 -9.31 1.86
C GLU A 524 -31.92 -10.14 2.88
N GLY A 525 -32.37 -9.48 3.97
CA GLY A 525 -33.19 -10.10 5.02
C GLY A 525 -32.40 -10.87 6.10
N LEU A 526 -31.06 -10.80 6.11
CA LEU A 526 -30.26 -11.41 7.18
C LEU A 526 -30.58 -10.78 8.54
N THR A 527 -30.63 -11.61 9.57
CA THR A 527 -30.65 -11.11 10.95
C THR A 527 -29.35 -10.37 11.26
N ARG A 528 -29.38 -9.43 12.21
CA ARG A 528 -28.19 -8.68 12.63
C ARG A 528 -27.03 -9.59 13.03
N SER A 529 -27.32 -10.70 13.70
CA SER A 529 -26.30 -11.68 14.11
C SER A 529 -25.71 -12.43 12.90
N ALA A 530 -26.53 -12.77 11.90
CA ALA A 530 -26.03 -13.41 10.69
C ALA A 530 -25.15 -12.45 9.87
N ALA A 531 -25.51 -11.16 9.79
CA ALA A 531 -24.68 -10.14 9.15
C ALA A 531 -23.33 -9.96 9.86
N GLU A 532 -23.30 -9.99 11.20
CA GLU A 532 -22.05 -9.93 11.99
C GLU A 532 -21.16 -11.17 11.75
N LYS A 533 -21.74 -12.36 11.60
CA LYS A 533 -20.99 -13.58 11.19
C LYS A 533 -20.41 -13.47 9.78
N VAL A 534 -21.15 -12.92 8.83
CA VAL A 534 -20.67 -12.68 7.45
C VAL A 534 -19.48 -11.72 7.47
N ALA A 535 -19.61 -10.59 8.16
CA ALA A 535 -18.53 -9.61 8.26
C ALA A 535 -17.28 -10.21 8.93
N ALA A 536 -17.45 -11.07 9.95
CA ALA A 536 -16.34 -11.79 10.56
C ALA A 536 -15.67 -12.75 9.56
N TRP A 537 -16.46 -13.45 8.76
CA TRP A 537 -15.95 -14.35 7.72
C TRP A 537 -15.21 -13.60 6.61
N GLU A 538 -15.73 -12.46 6.15
CA GLU A 538 -15.04 -11.61 5.17
C GLU A 538 -13.69 -11.10 5.69
N MET A 539 -13.59 -10.83 6.99
CA MET A 539 -12.37 -10.32 7.62
C MET A 539 -11.33 -11.41 7.90
N PHE A 540 -11.75 -12.56 8.46
CA PHE A 540 -10.83 -13.59 8.96
C PHE A 540 -10.79 -14.85 8.08
N GLY A 541 -11.89 -15.16 7.39
CA GLY A 541 -12.11 -16.40 6.63
C GLY A 541 -11.13 -16.62 5.49
N GLY A 542 -10.59 -15.54 4.90
CA GLY A 542 -9.61 -15.64 3.82
C GLY A 542 -8.29 -16.34 4.18
N SER A 543 -8.01 -16.56 5.47
CA SER A 543 -6.86 -17.33 5.97
C SER A 543 -7.18 -18.78 6.33
N LEU A 544 -8.47 -19.14 6.38
CA LEU A 544 -8.93 -20.46 6.80
C LEU A 544 -9.06 -21.38 5.59
N SER A 545 -8.74 -22.67 5.77
CA SER A 545 -8.91 -23.68 4.73
C SER A 545 -10.40 -24.04 4.54
N ASN A 546 -10.83 -24.20 3.30
CA ASN A 546 -12.20 -24.60 2.96
C ASN A 546 -12.51 -26.07 3.31
N ASN A 547 -11.50 -26.87 3.63
CA ASN A 547 -11.63 -28.32 3.88
C ASN A 547 -11.68 -28.68 5.37
N ILE A 548 -11.83 -27.69 6.26
CA ILE A 548 -11.85 -27.92 7.70
C ILE A 548 -13.22 -28.47 8.10
N THR A 549 -13.22 -29.56 8.86
CA THR A 549 -14.41 -30.09 9.54
C THR A 549 -14.22 -29.98 11.05
N GLY A 550 -15.34 -30.03 11.79
CA GLY A 550 -15.32 -30.05 13.25
C GLY A 550 -16.03 -28.86 13.89
N ALA A 551 -15.98 -28.82 15.23
CA ALA A 551 -16.63 -27.76 16.03
C ALA A 551 -15.78 -26.47 16.14
N THR A 552 -14.50 -26.51 15.73
CA THR A 552 -13.58 -25.38 15.80
C THR A 552 -12.79 -25.23 14.51
N TRP A 553 -12.22 -24.05 14.27
CA TRP A 553 -11.30 -23.80 13.16
C TRP A 553 -9.94 -24.49 13.34
N ALA A 554 -9.62 -24.92 14.57
CA ALA A 554 -8.48 -25.78 14.86
C ALA A 554 -8.69 -27.24 14.44
N GLY A 555 -9.89 -27.59 13.98
CA GLY A 555 -10.27 -28.94 13.61
C GLY A 555 -10.87 -29.70 14.79
N ASP A 556 -10.78 -31.02 14.71
CA ASP A 556 -11.37 -31.93 15.69
C ASP A 556 -10.56 -32.00 16.98
N ASP A 557 -11.19 -32.55 18.03
CA ASP A 557 -10.64 -32.64 19.39
C ASP A 557 -9.27 -33.37 19.47
N GLY A 558 -8.95 -34.21 18.48
CA GLY A 558 -7.67 -34.93 18.39
C GLY A 558 -6.49 -34.15 17.81
N VAL A 559 -6.70 -32.92 17.31
CA VAL A 559 -5.65 -32.11 16.70
C VAL A 559 -4.75 -31.50 17.77
N ASP A 560 -3.43 -31.61 17.57
CA ASP A 560 -2.43 -30.91 18.38
C ASP A 560 -2.25 -29.48 17.84
N ILE A 561 -2.36 -28.50 18.73
CA ILE A 561 -2.08 -27.09 18.45
C ILE A 561 -0.87 -26.63 19.26
N SER A 562 -0.19 -25.59 18.76
CA SER A 562 0.97 -25.00 19.43
C SER A 562 0.80 -23.51 19.64
N PHE A 563 1.16 -23.03 20.83
CA PHE A 563 1.22 -21.62 21.16
C PHE A 563 2.49 -21.33 21.96
N ARG A 564 3.35 -20.42 21.47
CA ARG A 564 4.65 -20.08 22.07
C ARG A 564 5.52 -21.32 22.44
N GLY A 565 5.51 -22.35 21.60
CA GLY A 565 6.26 -23.60 21.83
C GLY A 565 5.61 -24.56 22.83
N MET A 566 4.48 -24.22 23.43
CA MET A 566 3.66 -25.14 24.21
C MET A 566 2.70 -25.89 23.28
N PHE A 567 2.61 -27.20 23.45
CA PHE A 567 1.70 -28.06 22.69
C PHE A 567 0.52 -28.48 23.56
N THR A 568 -0.68 -28.45 22.98
CA THR A 568 -1.90 -28.96 23.63
C THR A 568 -2.85 -29.52 22.59
N ARG A 569 -3.71 -30.46 22.98
CA ARG A 569 -4.81 -30.94 22.14
C ARG A 569 -5.99 -29.99 22.20
N VAL A 570 -6.75 -29.91 21.11
CA VAL A 570 -8.02 -29.16 21.07
C VAL A 570 -8.98 -29.65 22.17
N ALA A 571 -9.05 -30.96 22.43
CA ALA A 571 -9.84 -31.55 23.51
C ALA A 571 -9.56 -30.93 24.89
N ASN A 572 -8.31 -30.56 25.15
CA ASN A 572 -7.86 -30.10 26.47
C ASN A 572 -8.11 -28.60 26.71
N LEU A 573 -8.55 -27.85 25.70
CA LEU A 573 -8.78 -26.41 25.83
C LEU A 573 -10.04 -26.03 26.60
N GLY A 574 -10.93 -26.99 26.91
CA GLY A 574 -12.04 -26.75 27.82
C GLY A 574 -11.58 -26.53 29.27
N GLU A 575 -10.46 -27.15 29.62
CA GLU A 575 -9.76 -27.02 30.90
C GLU A 575 -8.26 -26.82 30.63
N PRO A 576 -7.86 -25.66 30.07
CA PRO A 576 -6.48 -25.44 29.65
C PRO A 576 -5.56 -25.40 30.87
N SER A 577 -4.30 -25.81 30.68
CA SER A 577 -3.30 -25.67 31.74
C SER A 577 -3.12 -24.19 32.12
N LEU A 578 -2.92 -23.92 33.41
CA LEU A 578 -2.69 -22.55 33.90
C LEU A 578 -1.56 -21.82 33.14
N PRO A 579 -0.39 -22.45 32.88
CA PRO A 579 0.66 -21.80 32.10
C PRO A 579 0.21 -21.41 30.68
N PHE A 580 -0.61 -22.25 30.04
CA PHE A 580 -1.10 -21.99 28.68
C PHE A 580 -2.02 -20.78 28.63
N ILE A 581 -3.05 -20.75 29.48
CA ILE A 581 -4.01 -19.64 29.50
C ILE A 581 -3.36 -18.34 29.98
N HIS A 582 -2.43 -18.40 30.95
CA HIS A 582 -1.68 -17.23 31.41
C HIS A 582 -0.82 -16.64 30.29
N ALA A 583 -0.08 -17.46 29.53
CA ALA A 583 0.75 -16.97 28.44
C ALA A 583 -0.07 -16.29 27.34
N LEU A 584 -1.25 -16.83 27.02
CA LEU A 584 -2.15 -16.29 25.99
C LEU A 584 -2.77 -14.96 26.43
N LEU A 585 -3.30 -14.90 27.65
CA LEU A 585 -3.89 -13.66 28.18
C LEU A 585 -2.85 -12.56 28.41
N TRP A 586 -1.62 -12.95 28.78
CA TRP A 586 -0.49 -12.02 28.87
C TRP A 586 -0.19 -11.39 27.52
N GLU A 587 0.01 -12.21 26.49
CA GLU A 587 0.32 -11.71 25.16
C GLU A 587 -0.78 -10.81 24.61
N LEU A 588 -2.06 -11.18 24.78
CA LEU A 588 -3.18 -10.33 24.37
C LEU A 588 -3.17 -8.98 25.07
N SER A 589 -2.94 -8.97 26.38
CA SER A 589 -2.88 -7.72 27.17
C SER A 589 -1.71 -6.83 26.72
N GLU A 590 -0.54 -7.43 26.50
CA GLU A 590 0.66 -6.74 26.01
C GLU A 590 0.44 -6.16 24.60
N LEU A 591 -0.17 -6.94 23.70
CA LEU A 591 -0.48 -6.49 22.35
C LEU A 591 -1.52 -5.37 22.35
N HIS A 592 -2.59 -5.44 23.15
CA HIS A 592 -3.51 -4.32 23.28
C HIS A 592 -2.81 -3.06 23.73
N PHE A 593 -2.02 -3.15 24.80
CA PHE A 593 -1.31 -2.00 25.33
C PHE A 593 -0.41 -1.34 24.28
N HIS A 594 0.40 -2.14 23.57
CA HIS A 594 1.30 -1.61 22.55
C HIS A 594 0.55 -0.90 21.42
N TYR A 595 -0.51 -1.49 20.88
CA TYR A 595 -1.22 -0.91 19.72
C TYR A 595 -2.17 0.22 20.11
N ASP A 596 -2.70 0.23 21.32
CA ASP A 596 -3.46 1.36 21.86
C ASP A 596 -2.54 2.56 22.09
N LEU A 597 -1.31 2.34 22.58
CA LEU A 597 -0.31 3.39 22.72
C LEU A 597 0.12 3.95 21.35
N LEU A 598 0.33 3.09 20.35
CA LEU A 598 0.61 3.52 18.97
C LEU A 598 -0.53 4.37 18.41
N THR A 599 -1.77 3.97 18.65
CA THR A 599 -2.96 4.72 18.23
C THR A 599 -3.01 6.09 18.90
N LEU A 600 -2.74 6.14 20.20
CA LEU A 600 -2.76 7.37 20.99
C LEU A 600 -1.67 8.35 20.55
N ASP A 601 -0.44 7.88 20.36
CA ASP A 601 0.67 8.71 19.89
C ASP A 601 0.33 9.37 18.55
N ARG A 602 -0.25 8.61 17.62
CA ARG A 602 -0.72 9.14 16.34
C ARG A 602 -1.81 10.18 16.48
N PHE A 603 -2.79 9.92 17.34
CA PHE A 603 -3.85 10.88 17.59
C PHE A 603 -3.28 12.21 18.11
N ILE A 604 -2.30 12.15 19.00
CA ILE A 604 -1.61 13.32 19.55
C ILE A 604 -0.84 14.05 18.43
N ASN A 605 -0.06 13.33 17.63
CA ASN A 605 0.76 13.90 16.55
C ASN A 605 -0.08 14.46 15.39
N ALA A 606 -1.27 13.92 15.13
CA ALA A 606 -2.19 14.44 14.11
C ALA A 606 -3.06 15.62 14.60
N ALA A 607 -3.11 15.86 15.91
CA ALA A 607 -3.85 16.97 16.51
C ALA A 607 -2.97 18.22 16.75
N MET A 608 -1.64 18.06 16.71
CA MET A 608 -0.65 19.14 16.66
C MET A 608 -0.41 19.56 15.21
#